data_AF-A0A2V2VPS8-F1
#
_entry.id   AF-A0A2V2VPS8-F1
#
_cell.length_a   1.000
_cell.length_b   1.000
_cell.length_c   1.000
_cell.angle_alpha   90.00
_cell.angle_beta   90.00
_cell.angle_gamma   90.00
#
_symmetry.space_group_name_H-M   'P 1'
#
loop_
_entity.id
_entity.type
_entity.pdbx_description
1 polymer ?
#
loop_
_entity_poly.entity_id
_entity_poly.type
_entity_poly.pdbx_seq_one_letter_code
_entity_poly.pdbx_strand_id
1 'polypeptide(L)'
;MRRVSLAVCLPSACARRAIIFSTRYDWRTSGVHDIAPRDEGDFVYEGAQQVLPGAHPLPLYHPHNTVTRPLISPYLPSPQRSHPYFTEPLPELPHLNTTKPVVYTCGTMKERIIVPVFNLKNEVTHTRELDPFVFGMYPETEELSKNLTYWLVRCQNYASKWDYETREIWRKAKKNWPNTGMGMPRVSNRKNHQYPWGGRTKPSKPWNMLMPTMDVKTWSKSNRMMLTLKMLQGRLQVVERLTLSEPTQECYLGLCRTMSWDVRHTGGGVLFMDGGSRITPSIEFDRSFFFGSFFNGRNKVVRPTLLCDEQYDYNKTASKQRMKGPKGPKNPIPINRFNVFDAMQHERLVITEGAIMQLEEEMYEHKLHLLPPHIRNQLPERGYLDSETLGDCVPSLRTIQMEAAARTEEMESGMYQKFVDNPYQLWKDEAHASYSVDAAEGTIQQFIGGKKSSWSMLS
;
A
#
# COMPACT_ATOMS: atom_id res chain seq x y z
N MET A 1 -10.40 -16.70 -16.88
CA MET A 1 -11.23 -15.70 -16.16
C MET A 1 -12.40 -16.42 -15.46
N ARG A 2 -12.32 -16.61 -14.14
CA ARG A 2 -13.47 -17.10 -13.34
C ARG A 2 -14.01 -15.91 -12.56
N ARG A 3 -15.29 -15.58 -12.77
CA ARG A 3 -16.00 -14.51 -12.05
C ARG A 3 -15.88 -14.77 -10.55
N VAL A 4 -15.12 -13.92 -9.86
CA VAL A 4 -15.10 -13.87 -8.40
C VAL A 4 -16.45 -13.32 -7.97
N SER A 5 -17.15 -14.08 -7.12
CA SER A 5 -18.49 -13.73 -6.66
C SER A 5 -18.45 -12.45 -5.83
N LEU A 6 -19.29 -11.48 -6.20
CA LEU A 6 -19.53 -10.14 -5.63
C LEU A 6 -20.04 -10.14 -4.16
N ALA A 7 -19.69 -11.15 -3.36
CA ALA A 7 -20.28 -11.40 -2.04
C ALA A 7 -19.39 -10.98 -0.86
N VAL A 8 -18.23 -10.37 -1.09
CA VAL A 8 -17.33 -9.94 -0.01
C VAL A 8 -17.12 -8.44 -0.13
N CYS A 9 -18.04 -7.65 0.42
CA CYS A 9 -17.86 -6.26 0.91
C CYS A 9 -19.21 -5.56 1.13
N LEU A 10 -20.08 -6.10 1.98
CA LEU A 10 -21.09 -5.30 2.66
C LEU A 10 -21.15 -5.79 4.11
N PRO A 11 -21.11 -4.89 5.11
CA PRO A 11 -21.34 -5.29 6.49
C PRO A 11 -22.71 -5.96 6.56
N SER A 12 -22.74 -7.12 7.20
CA SER A 12 -23.94 -7.93 7.45
C SER A 12 -24.88 -7.24 8.44
N ALA A 13 -25.39 -6.07 8.09
CA ALA A 13 -26.71 -5.65 8.55
C ALA A 13 -27.70 -6.43 7.67
N CYS A 14 -28.29 -7.46 8.27
CA CYS A 14 -29.29 -8.32 7.64
C CYS A 14 -30.62 -7.55 7.44
N ALA A 15 -30.58 -6.40 6.79
CA ALA A 15 -31.75 -5.83 6.15
C ALA A 15 -31.94 -6.66 4.88
N ARG A 16 -32.92 -7.57 4.88
CA ARG A 16 -33.40 -8.20 3.65
C ARG A 16 -33.86 -7.06 2.72
N ARG A 17 -32.96 -6.52 1.90
CA ARG A 17 -33.32 -5.57 0.86
C ARG A 17 -34.23 -6.34 -0.09
N ALA A 18 -35.53 -6.09 0.03
CA ALA A 18 -36.49 -6.57 -0.94
C ALA A 18 -36.05 -6.01 -2.30
N ILE A 19 -36.02 -6.87 -3.31
CA ILE A 19 -35.80 -6.43 -4.68
C ILE A 19 -36.98 -5.49 -5.02
N ILE A 20 -36.70 -4.35 -5.64
CA ILE A 20 -37.72 -3.31 -5.94
C ILE A 20 -38.92 -3.92 -6.66
N PHE A 21 -38.68 -4.82 -7.61
CA PHE A 21 -39.73 -5.50 -8.38
C PHE A 21 -40.42 -6.66 -7.64
N SER A 22 -40.21 -6.82 -6.33
CA SER A 22 -40.88 -7.85 -5.55
C SER A 22 -42.13 -7.28 -4.89
N THR A 23 -43.18 -8.10 -4.75
CA THR A 23 -44.40 -7.75 -4.01
C THR A 23 -44.14 -7.39 -2.54
N ARG A 24 -42.96 -7.74 -2.01
CA ARG A 24 -42.49 -7.38 -0.68
C ARG A 24 -41.86 -5.99 -0.61
N TYR A 25 -41.74 -5.25 -1.71
CA TYR A 25 -41.23 -3.88 -1.67
C TYR A 25 -42.32 -2.94 -1.13
N ASP A 26 -43.53 -2.99 -1.70
CA ASP A 26 -44.66 -2.10 -1.34
C ASP A 26 -45.70 -2.73 -0.39
N TRP A 27 -45.36 -3.84 0.27
CA TRP A 27 -46.31 -4.56 1.13
C TRP A 27 -46.80 -3.76 2.34
N ARG A 28 -46.01 -2.77 2.80
CA ARG A 28 -46.36 -1.90 3.93
C ARG A 28 -46.94 -0.60 3.39
N THR A 29 -48.27 -0.52 3.36
CA THR A 29 -49.02 0.61 2.79
C THR A 29 -49.31 1.74 3.78
N SER A 30 -49.28 1.49 5.08
CA SER A 30 -49.54 2.49 6.13
C SER A 30 -48.71 2.28 7.39
N GLY A 31 -48.73 3.27 8.29
CA GLY A 31 -48.00 3.24 9.56
C GLY A 31 -46.48 3.32 9.41
N VAL A 32 -45.96 3.75 8.25
CA VAL A 32 -44.52 4.00 8.05
C VAL A 32 -44.09 5.27 8.77
N HIS A 33 -44.94 6.31 8.71
CA HIS A 33 -44.76 7.60 9.35
C HIS A 33 -45.93 7.88 10.28
N ASP A 34 -45.65 8.52 11.41
CA ASP A 34 -46.68 9.13 12.26
C ASP A 34 -47.21 10.40 11.58
N ILE A 35 -48.52 10.64 11.66
CA ILE A 35 -49.16 11.78 10.94
C ILE A 35 -48.83 13.12 11.61
N ALA A 36 -48.64 13.12 12.93
CA ALA A 36 -48.28 14.31 13.68
C ALA A 36 -46.77 14.56 13.58
N PRO A 37 -46.31 15.71 13.04
CA PRO A 37 -44.91 16.07 13.04
C PRO A 37 -44.44 16.39 14.46
N ARG A 38 -43.14 16.36 14.67
CA ARG A 38 -42.52 16.80 15.92
C ARG A 38 -42.41 18.31 15.94
N ASP A 39 -42.62 18.89 17.12
CA ASP A 39 -42.43 20.34 17.31
C ASP A 39 -40.94 20.75 17.23
N GLU A 40 -40.02 19.80 17.43
CA GLU A 40 -38.58 20.01 17.30
C GLU A 40 -38.01 19.39 16.01
N GLY A 41 -37.52 20.24 15.11
CA GLY A 41 -36.67 19.86 13.97
C GLY A 41 -37.40 19.50 12.68
N ASP A 42 -38.68 19.12 12.73
CA ASP A 42 -39.49 18.99 11.51
C ASP A 42 -39.81 20.37 10.95
N PHE A 43 -39.80 20.51 9.63
CA PHE A 43 -40.01 21.79 8.95
C PHE A 43 -40.83 21.60 7.67
N VAL A 44 -41.40 22.69 7.18
CA VAL A 44 -42.18 22.72 5.94
C VAL A 44 -41.30 23.18 4.78
N TYR A 45 -41.55 22.63 3.59
CA TYR A 45 -40.89 23.09 2.37
C TYR A 45 -41.54 24.40 1.90
N GLU A 46 -40.81 25.51 2.01
CA GLU A 46 -41.28 26.86 1.68
C GLU A 46 -41.22 27.16 0.16
N GLY A 47 -40.32 26.49 -0.56
CA GLY A 47 -40.19 26.61 -2.02
C GLY A 47 -38.76 26.44 -2.53
N ALA A 48 -38.57 26.67 -3.83
CA ALA A 48 -37.30 26.42 -4.52
C ALA A 48 -36.10 27.22 -3.98
N GLN A 49 -36.36 28.33 -3.28
CA GLN A 49 -35.32 29.18 -2.69
C GLN A 49 -34.79 28.63 -1.35
N GLN A 50 -35.51 27.69 -0.71
CA GLN A 50 -35.12 27.11 0.56
C GLN A 50 -33.95 26.14 0.38
N VAL A 51 -32.88 26.33 1.14
CA VAL A 51 -31.72 25.43 1.16
C VAL A 51 -31.98 24.29 2.13
N LEU A 52 -32.28 23.11 1.60
CA LEU A 52 -32.54 21.91 2.40
C LEU A 52 -31.23 21.27 2.88
N PRO A 53 -31.05 21.04 4.20
CA PRO A 53 -29.86 20.36 4.71
C PRO A 53 -29.69 18.96 4.10
N GLY A 54 -28.51 18.71 3.52
CA GLY A 54 -28.18 17.42 2.90
C GLY A 54 -28.74 17.21 1.49
N ALA A 55 -29.55 18.12 0.96
CA ALA A 55 -30.01 18.03 -0.43
C ALA A 55 -28.85 18.29 -1.39
N HIS A 56 -28.66 17.39 -2.34
CA HIS A 56 -27.64 17.52 -3.38
C HIS A 56 -28.09 16.77 -4.65
N PRO A 57 -27.85 17.31 -5.87
CA PRO A 57 -28.30 16.67 -7.11
C PRO A 57 -27.54 15.38 -7.44
N LEU A 58 -26.28 15.26 -7.02
CA LEU A 58 -25.50 14.04 -7.19
C LEU A 58 -25.76 13.04 -6.05
N PRO A 59 -25.73 11.71 -6.32
CA PRO A 59 -25.98 10.66 -5.34
C PRO A 59 -24.79 10.49 -4.38
N LEU A 60 -24.60 11.43 -3.47
CA LEU A 60 -23.51 11.42 -2.51
C LEU A 60 -23.84 10.52 -1.32
N TYR A 61 -23.23 9.33 -1.26
CA TYR A 61 -23.33 8.45 -0.07
C TYR A 61 -22.67 9.06 1.17
N HIS A 62 -21.73 9.98 0.97
CA HIS A 62 -21.03 10.74 2.02
C HIS A 62 -21.12 12.24 1.70
N PRO A 63 -22.22 12.92 2.06
CA PRO A 63 -22.48 14.33 1.69
C PRO A 63 -21.68 15.30 2.57
N HIS A 64 -20.35 15.22 2.48
CA HIS A 64 -19.44 16.10 3.19
C HIS A 64 -19.20 17.41 2.43
N ASN A 65 -18.97 18.47 3.17
CA ASN A 65 -18.52 19.78 2.68
C ASN A 65 -17.21 20.20 3.37
N THR A 66 -16.65 21.33 2.91
CA THR A 66 -15.38 21.89 3.44
C THR A 66 -15.43 22.21 4.93
N VAL A 67 -16.61 22.37 5.53
CA VAL A 67 -16.74 22.60 6.98
C VAL A 67 -16.63 21.29 7.75
N THR A 68 -17.35 20.25 7.32
CA THR A 68 -17.29 18.93 7.97
C THR A 68 -15.95 18.23 7.78
N ARG A 69 -15.30 18.48 6.64
CA ARG A 69 -14.16 17.73 6.11
C ARG A 69 -13.25 18.71 5.34
N PRO A 70 -12.45 19.52 6.05
CA PRO A 70 -11.70 20.63 5.46
C PRO A 70 -10.49 20.15 4.67
N LEU A 71 -10.38 20.69 3.45
CA LEU A 71 -9.26 20.50 2.54
C LEU A 71 -8.07 21.37 2.97
N ILE A 72 -6.86 20.98 2.58
CA ILE A 72 -5.60 21.62 2.97
C ILE A 72 -4.77 22.08 1.76
N SER A 73 -5.47 22.37 0.66
CA SER A 73 -4.88 22.77 -0.61
C SER A 73 -5.12 24.27 -0.88
N PRO A 74 -4.28 24.92 -1.70
CA PRO A 74 -4.44 26.34 -2.04
C PRO A 74 -5.80 26.68 -2.66
N TYR A 75 -6.35 25.78 -3.47
CA TYR A 75 -7.63 25.98 -4.16
C TYR A 75 -8.61 24.86 -3.83
N LEU A 76 -9.91 25.15 -3.90
CA LEU A 76 -10.91 24.08 -3.94
C LEU A 76 -10.78 23.30 -5.26
N PRO A 77 -10.92 21.96 -5.23
CA PRO A 77 -10.85 21.14 -6.43
C PRO A 77 -12.04 21.45 -7.34
N SER A 78 -11.76 22.27 -8.35
CA SER A 78 -12.73 22.73 -9.34
C SER A 78 -12.45 22.04 -10.66
N PRO A 79 -13.49 21.68 -11.45
CA PRO A 79 -13.30 21.07 -12.78
C PRO A 79 -12.53 21.95 -13.77
N GLN A 80 -12.43 23.27 -13.51
CA GLN A 80 -11.63 24.19 -14.32
C GLN A 80 -10.13 24.10 -14.05
N ARG A 81 -9.72 23.44 -12.96
CA ARG A 81 -8.33 23.17 -12.62
C ARG A 81 -8.08 21.67 -12.76
N SER A 82 -6.93 21.32 -13.33
CA SER A 82 -6.47 19.93 -13.37
C SER A 82 -6.20 19.37 -11.98
N HIS A 83 -5.65 20.18 -11.08
CA HIS A 83 -5.43 19.89 -9.67
C HIS A 83 -5.57 21.12 -8.76
N PRO A 84 -5.86 20.93 -7.46
CA PRO A 84 -6.08 22.05 -6.51
C PRO A 84 -4.79 22.73 -5.99
N TYR A 85 -3.62 22.35 -6.51
CA TYR A 85 -2.31 22.89 -6.12
C TYR A 85 -1.75 23.89 -7.13
N PHE A 86 -0.59 24.49 -6.84
CA PHE A 86 0.05 25.46 -7.72
C PHE A 86 0.63 24.79 -8.97
N THR A 87 0.54 25.47 -10.11
CA THR A 87 1.09 25.05 -11.41
C THR A 87 2.42 25.73 -11.71
N GLU A 88 2.64 26.91 -11.12
CA GLU A 88 3.84 27.72 -11.26
C GLU A 88 4.44 28.03 -9.88
N PRO A 89 5.77 28.18 -9.79
CA PRO A 89 6.43 28.53 -8.55
C PRO A 89 6.05 29.97 -8.17
N LEU A 90 5.63 30.14 -6.92
CA LEU A 90 5.27 31.44 -6.38
C LEU A 90 6.53 32.26 -6.05
N PRO A 91 6.63 33.53 -6.49
CA PRO A 91 7.82 34.35 -6.24
C PRO A 91 8.02 34.71 -4.76
N GLU A 92 6.95 34.70 -3.96
CA GLU A 92 6.99 35.02 -2.53
C GLU A 92 7.55 33.90 -1.64
N LEU A 93 7.62 32.66 -2.14
CA LEU A 93 8.07 31.49 -1.38
C LEU A 93 9.28 30.84 -2.06
N PRO A 94 10.29 30.40 -1.30
CA PRO A 94 11.36 29.57 -1.87
C PRO A 94 10.78 28.34 -2.56
N HIS A 95 11.25 28.04 -3.77
CA HIS A 95 10.82 26.87 -4.53
C HIS A 95 11.90 25.80 -4.56
N LEU A 96 11.54 24.59 -4.17
CA LEU A 96 12.42 23.42 -4.22
C LEU A 96 11.93 22.46 -5.31
N ASN A 97 12.85 22.09 -6.19
CA ASN A 97 12.60 21.07 -7.21
C ASN A 97 12.56 19.67 -6.60
N THR A 98 12.17 18.68 -7.40
CA THR A 98 12.25 17.25 -7.05
C THR A 98 13.71 16.80 -6.85
N THR A 99 13.91 15.74 -6.09
CA THR A 99 15.25 15.15 -5.84
C THR A 99 15.78 14.46 -7.09
N LYS A 100 14.89 13.82 -7.86
CA LYS A 100 15.20 13.20 -9.15
C LYS A 100 14.52 13.96 -10.29
N PRO A 101 15.08 13.95 -11.52
CA PRO A 101 14.47 14.66 -12.63
C PRO A 101 13.09 14.07 -12.99
N VAL A 102 12.18 14.96 -13.39
CA VAL A 102 10.81 14.60 -13.75
C VAL A 102 10.76 14.06 -15.18
N VAL A 103 10.10 12.91 -15.36
CA VAL A 103 9.78 12.37 -16.68
C VAL A 103 8.32 11.95 -16.75
N TYR A 104 7.63 12.42 -17.79
CA TYR A 104 6.21 12.17 -17.97
C TYR A 104 5.94 10.84 -18.69
N THR A 105 5.79 9.75 -17.93
CA THR A 105 5.39 8.43 -18.49
C THR A 105 3.93 8.40 -18.94
N CYS A 106 3.49 7.31 -19.58
CA CYS A 106 2.07 7.07 -19.81
C CYS A 106 1.27 7.09 -18.49
N GLY A 107 0.09 7.71 -18.50
CA GLY A 107 -0.81 7.84 -17.33
C GLY A 107 -0.51 9.02 -16.40
N THR A 108 0.61 9.74 -16.60
CA THR A 108 0.88 10.98 -15.86
C THR A 108 -0.03 12.13 -16.33
N MET A 109 -0.35 13.07 -15.42
CA MET A 109 -1.23 14.23 -15.68
C MET A 109 -0.70 15.23 -16.71
N LYS A 110 0.59 15.15 -17.08
CA LYS A 110 1.26 16.06 -18.04
C LYS A 110 1.27 17.53 -17.62
N GLU A 111 1.14 17.78 -16.34
CA GLU A 111 1.15 19.12 -15.77
C GLU A 111 2.06 19.17 -14.55
N ARG A 112 2.57 20.37 -14.26
CA ARG A 112 3.51 20.62 -13.17
C ARG A 112 2.75 20.75 -11.85
N ILE A 113 3.20 20.01 -10.83
CA ILE A 113 2.52 19.92 -9.54
C ILE A 113 3.42 20.54 -8.47
N ILE A 114 3.00 21.67 -7.91
CA ILE A 114 3.76 22.38 -6.87
C ILE A 114 2.90 22.53 -5.62
N VAL A 115 3.40 22.04 -4.48
CA VAL A 115 2.65 22.00 -3.23
C VAL A 115 3.32 22.85 -2.14
N PRO A 116 2.55 23.52 -1.27
CA PRO A 116 3.10 24.19 -0.11
C PRO A 116 3.57 23.17 0.93
N VAL A 117 4.72 23.43 1.55
CA VAL A 117 5.26 22.64 2.66
C VAL A 117 4.97 23.37 3.96
N PHE A 118 4.39 22.65 4.92
CA PHE A 118 4.02 23.19 6.22
C PHE A 118 5.08 22.87 7.28
N ASN A 119 5.33 23.82 8.18
CA ASN A 119 6.07 23.57 9.41
C ASN A 119 5.14 23.01 10.52
N LEU A 120 5.72 22.68 11.68
CA LEU A 120 4.96 22.19 12.85
C LEU A 120 4.09 23.26 13.55
N LYS A 121 4.17 24.52 13.11
CA LYS A 121 3.33 25.64 13.57
C LYS A 121 2.13 25.89 12.66
N ASN A 122 1.92 25.03 11.66
CA ASN A 122 0.87 25.16 10.65
C ASN A 122 1.04 26.37 9.72
N GLU A 123 2.26 26.83 9.52
CA GLU A 123 2.62 27.91 8.58
C GLU A 123 3.34 27.31 7.36
N VAL A 124 3.18 27.95 6.20
CA VAL A 124 3.87 27.55 4.97
C VAL A 124 5.27 28.16 4.96
N THR A 125 6.29 27.33 4.79
CA THR A 125 7.70 27.76 4.78
C THR A 125 8.23 27.94 3.37
N HIS A 126 7.99 26.95 2.51
CA HIS A 126 8.42 26.94 1.11
C HIS A 126 7.46 26.12 0.25
N THR A 127 7.67 26.14 -1.07
CA THR A 127 6.97 25.27 -2.00
C THR A 127 7.89 24.17 -2.51
N ARG A 128 7.32 23.00 -2.79
CA ARG A 128 8.03 21.82 -3.28
C ARG A 128 7.35 21.28 -4.54
N GLU A 129 8.14 20.97 -5.55
CA GLU A 129 7.68 20.23 -6.73
C GLU A 129 7.47 18.75 -6.40
N LEU A 130 6.39 18.17 -6.91
CA LEU A 130 6.06 16.76 -6.78
C LEU A 130 6.25 16.03 -8.10
N ASP A 131 6.78 14.81 -8.05
CA ASP A 131 6.92 13.96 -9.24
C ASP A 131 5.53 13.52 -9.77
N PRO A 132 5.16 13.87 -11.02
CA PRO A 132 3.94 13.41 -11.67
C PRO A 132 3.83 11.89 -11.80
N PHE A 133 4.96 11.15 -11.79
CA PHE A 133 4.93 9.69 -11.77
C PHE A 133 4.33 9.13 -10.46
N VAL A 134 4.54 9.83 -9.34
CA VAL A 134 4.07 9.44 -8.00
C VAL A 134 2.71 10.04 -7.69
N PHE A 135 2.57 11.36 -7.87
CA PHE A 135 1.38 12.12 -7.46
C PHE A 135 0.49 12.58 -8.63
N GLY A 136 0.88 12.31 -9.86
CA GLY A 136 0.14 12.65 -11.08
C GLY A 136 -0.26 11.43 -11.90
N MET A 137 -0.22 10.21 -11.37
CA MET A 137 -0.68 9.01 -12.06
C MET A 137 -2.22 8.93 -11.95
N TYR A 138 -2.93 9.35 -12.99
CA TYR A 138 -4.38 9.56 -12.90
C TYR A 138 -5.12 8.28 -12.46
N PRO A 139 -6.07 8.37 -11.49
CA PRO A 139 -6.62 7.20 -10.85
C PRO A 139 -7.56 6.39 -11.76
N GLU A 140 -7.34 5.07 -11.82
CA GLU A 140 -8.23 4.10 -12.46
C GLU A 140 -8.96 3.26 -11.39
N THR A 141 -10.29 3.17 -11.48
CA THR A 141 -11.11 2.47 -10.47
C THR A 141 -10.82 0.98 -10.39
N GLU A 142 -10.48 0.32 -11.50
CA GLU A 142 -10.12 -1.10 -11.52
C GLU A 142 -8.86 -1.38 -10.69
N GLU A 143 -7.81 -0.57 -10.86
CA GLU A 143 -6.54 -0.72 -10.13
C GLU A 143 -6.71 -0.43 -8.65
N LEU A 144 -7.46 0.62 -8.29
CA LEU A 144 -7.81 0.91 -6.89
C LEU A 144 -8.63 -0.23 -6.27
N SER A 145 -9.57 -0.81 -7.01
CA SER A 145 -10.36 -1.95 -6.55
C SER A 145 -9.52 -3.22 -6.36
N LYS A 146 -8.52 -3.48 -7.22
CA LYS A 146 -7.58 -4.60 -7.04
C LYS A 146 -6.82 -4.46 -5.72
N ASN A 147 -6.30 -3.26 -5.43
CA ASN A 147 -5.60 -2.98 -4.17
C ASN A 147 -6.51 -3.13 -2.95
N LEU A 148 -7.70 -2.51 -2.99
CA LEU A 148 -8.68 -2.60 -1.90
C LEU A 148 -9.12 -4.05 -1.63
N THR A 149 -9.43 -4.81 -2.68
CA THR A 149 -9.86 -6.21 -2.57
C THR A 149 -8.74 -7.09 -2.02
N TYR A 150 -7.51 -6.91 -2.50
CA TYR A 150 -6.34 -7.58 -1.95
C TYR A 150 -6.21 -7.32 -0.46
N TRP A 151 -6.26 -6.04 -0.05
CA TRP A 151 -6.08 -5.64 1.34
C TRP A 151 -7.15 -6.22 2.26
N LEU A 152 -8.43 -6.14 1.86
CA LEU A 152 -9.55 -6.65 2.64
C LEU A 152 -9.52 -8.17 2.82
N VAL A 153 -9.09 -8.92 1.80
CA VAL A 153 -8.92 -10.38 1.91
C VAL A 153 -7.68 -10.71 2.73
N ARG A 154 -6.56 -10.00 2.53
CA ARG A 154 -5.29 -10.23 3.24
C ARG A 154 -5.39 -9.92 4.73
N CYS A 155 -6.15 -8.90 5.13
CA CYS A 155 -6.32 -8.48 6.52
C CYS A 155 -7.37 -9.29 7.32
N GLN A 156 -7.95 -10.35 6.76
CA GLN A 156 -8.82 -11.24 7.53
C GLN A 156 -8.00 -12.07 8.52
N ASN A 157 -8.58 -12.37 9.69
CA ASN A 157 -8.02 -13.36 10.60
C ASN A 157 -8.30 -14.77 10.04
N TYR A 158 -7.30 -15.38 9.41
CA TYR A 158 -7.40 -16.72 8.85
C TYR A 158 -7.43 -17.82 9.91
N ALA A 159 -6.83 -17.59 11.08
CA ALA A 159 -6.79 -18.59 12.15
C ALA A 159 -8.20 -18.89 12.70
N SER A 160 -9.10 -17.91 12.68
CA SER A 160 -10.50 -18.10 13.11
C SER A 160 -11.37 -18.84 12.09
N LYS A 161 -10.86 -19.17 10.90
CA LYS A 161 -11.60 -19.87 9.84
C LYS A 161 -11.61 -21.40 10.03
N TRP A 162 -11.57 -21.87 11.26
CA TRP A 162 -11.57 -23.30 11.59
C TRP A 162 -12.99 -23.79 11.92
N ASP A 163 -13.39 -24.89 11.32
CA ASP A 163 -14.68 -25.55 11.52
C ASP A 163 -14.48 -27.07 11.65
N TYR A 164 -15.39 -27.76 12.36
CA TYR A 164 -15.26 -29.20 12.63
C TYR A 164 -15.55 -30.04 11.38
N GLU A 165 -14.68 -31.03 11.13
CA GLU A 165 -14.91 -32.06 10.14
C GLU A 165 -15.74 -33.23 10.71
N THR A 166 -16.47 -33.94 9.86
CA THR A 166 -17.14 -35.21 10.21
C THR A 166 -16.21 -36.20 10.94
N ARG A 167 -14.92 -36.26 10.56
CA ARG A 167 -13.92 -37.16 11.20
C ARG A 167 -13.47 -36.70 12.58
N GLU A 168 -13.58 -35.41 12.88
CA GLU A 168 -13.18 -34.80 14.14
C GLU A 168 -14.29 -34.91 15.20
N ILE A 169 -15.53 -35.26 14.79
CA ILE A 169 -16.63 -35.51 15.73
C ILE A 169 -16.38 -36.80 16.50
N TRP A 170 -16.23 -36.67 17.82
CA TRP A 170 -15.93 -37.77 18.72
C TRP A 170 -17.19 -38.62 19.02
N ARG A 171 -17.46 -39.60 18.14
CA ARG A 171 -18.51 -40.62 18.30
C ARG A 171 -18.02 -41.98 17.82
N LYS A 172 -18.71 -43.05 18.21
CA LYS A 172 -18.41 -44.43 17.78
C LYS A 172 -18.30 -44.55 16.26
N ALA A 173 -17.28 -45.26 15.77
CA ALA A 173 -17.08 -45.56 14.36
C ALA A 173 -17.82 -46.85 13.94
N LYS A 174 -19.04 -47.04 14.44
CA LYS A 174 -19.88 -48.20 14.16
C LYS A 174 -21.29 -47.75 13.81
N LYS A 175 -21.92 -48.47 12.89
CA LYS A 175 -23.32 -48.29 12.53
C LYS A 175 -24.20 -48.23 13.78
N ASN A 176 -25.04 -47.20 13.87
CA ASN A 176 -25.85 -46.96 15.04
C ASN A 176 -26.98 -47.99 15.21
N TRP A 177 -27.64 -48.38 14.11
CA TRP A 177 -28.70 -49.40 14.04
C TRP A 177 -28.76 -50.05 12.64
N PRO A 178 -29.36 -51.25 12.47
CA PRO A 178 -29.53 -51.90 11.17
C PRO A 178 -30.34 -51.06 10.16
N ASN A 179 -30.24 -51.35 8.85
CA ASN A 179 -30.93 -50.54 7.82
C ASN A 179 -32.45 -50.71 7.84
N THR A 180 -32.93 -51.82 8.38
CA THR A 180 -34.35 -52.20 8.45
C THR A 180 -34.63 -52.72 9.86
N GLY A 181 -35.89 -52.66 10.30
CA GLY A 181 -36.35 -53.20 11.59
C GLY A 181 -36.60 -52.17 12.70
N MET A 182 -36.02 -50.97 12.65
CA MET A 182 -36.19 -49.95 13.71
C MET A 182 -37.13 -48.80 13.36
N GLY A 183 -37.65 -48.73 12.13
CA GLY A 183 -38.48 -47.61 11.64
C GLY A 183 -37.76 -46.26 11.46
N MET A 184 -36.49 -46.16 11.88
CA MET A 184 -35.66 -44.97 11.72
C MET A 184 -35.01 -44.91 10.34
N PRO A 185 -34.70 -43.69 9.82
CA PRO A 185 -33.93 -43.52 8.59
C PRO A 185 -32.59 -44.30 8.61
N ARG A 186 -32.17 -44.78 7.44
CA ARG A 186 -30.94 -45.56 7.26
C ARG A 186 -29.71 -44.69 7.48
N VAL A 187 -29.06 -44.83 8.64
CA VAL A 187 -27.83 -44.08 8.95
C VAL A 187 -26.79 -44.99 9.58
N SER A 188 -25.55 -44.90 9.08
CA SER A 188 -24.41 -45.62 9.64
C SER A 188 -23.82 -44.85 10.82
N ASN A 189 -22.84 -44.00 10.57
CA ASN A 189 -22.21 -43.16 11.58
C ASN A 189 -22.81 -41.76 11.53
N ARG A 190 -23.58 -41.38 12.55
CA ARG A 190 -24.30 -40.09 12.64
C ARG A 190 -23.40 -38.89 12.99
N LYS A 191 -22.24 -38.78 12.36
CA LYS A 191 -21.28 -37.66 12.50
C LYS A 191 -21.43 -36.57 11.43
N ASN A 192 -22.28 -36.80 10.43
CA ASN A 192 -22.49 -35.93 9.28
C ASN A 192 -23.36 -34.70 9.62
N HIS A 193 -23.24 -33.66 8.80
CA HIS A 193 -23.88 -32.34 8.97
C HIS A 193 -25.43 -32.34 8.98
N GLN A 194 -26.08 -33.47 8.70
CA GLN A 194 -27.54 -33.60 8.85
C GLN A 194 -27.96 -33.55 10.33
N TYR A 195 -27.03 -33.83 11.24
CA TYR A 195 -27.26 -33.75 12.68
C TYR A 195 -26.67 -32.47 13.25
N PRO A 196 -27.31 -31.84 14.27
CA PRO A 196 -26.80 -30.62 14.89
C PRO A 196 -25.38 -30.74 15.50
N TRP A 197 -25.02 -31.94 15.99
CA TRP A 197 -23.67 -32.23 16.52
C TRP A 197 -22.67 -32.68 15.44
N GLY A 198 -23.11 -32.79 14.19
CA GLY A 198 -22.33 -33.34 13.09
C GLY A 198 -21.42 -32.29 12.44
N GLY A 199 -20.29 -32.75 11.92
CA GLY A 199 -19.33 -31.91 11.19
C GLY A 199 -19.57 -31.93 9.69
N ARG A 200 -18.97 -30.97 8.98
CA ARG A 200 -19.00 -30.91 7.51
C ARG A 200 -17.93 -31.82 6.90
N THR A 201 -18.15 -32.30 5.68
CA THR A 201 -17.12 -33.07 4.94
C THR A 201 -16.03 -32.16 4.36
N LYS A 202 -16.40 -30.95 3.95
CA LYS A 202 -15.47 -29.91 3.47
C LYS A 202 -15.61 -28.68 4.38
N PRO A 203 -15.16 -28.76 5.64
CA PRO A 203 -15.23 -27.64 6.57
C PRO A 203 -14.30 -26.52 6.11
N SER A 204 -14.59 -25.31 6.60
CA SER A 204 -13.65 -24.22 6.56
C SER A 204 -12.42 -24.58 7.40
N LYS A 205 -11.22 -24.46 6.82
CA LYS A 205 -9.97 -24.60 7.57
C LYS A 205 -9.01 -23.47 7.16
N PRO A 206 -8.18 -22.94 8.08
CA PRO A 206 -7.23 -21.88 7.77
C PRO A 206 -6.33 -22.21 6.56
N TRP A 207 -5.83 -23.45 6.48
CA TRP A 207 -4.99 -23.94 5.38
C TRP A 207 -5.72 -24.27 4.08
N ASN A 208 -7.06 -24.29 4.10
CA ASN A 208 -7.87 -24.42 2.89
C ASN A 208 -8.29 -23.06 2.31
N MET A 209 -8.14 -21.97 3.10
CA MET A 209 -8.37 -20.62 2.63
C MET A 209 -7.27 -20.15 1.68
N LEU A 210 -7.53 -19.07 0.96
CA LEU A 210 -6.62 -18.48 0.00
C LEU A 210 -6.26 -17.06 0.43
N MET A 211 -4.97 -16.81 0.61
CA MET A 211 -4.40 -15.48 0.63
C MET A 211 -4.07 -15.09 -0.82
N PRO A 212 -4.54 -13.92 -1.31
CA PRO A 212 -4.27 -13.49 -2.67
C PRO A 212 -2.79 -13.11 -2.82
N THR A 213 -2.25 -13.25 -4.04
CA THR A 213 -0.93 -12.74 -4.41
C THR A 213 -1.08 -11.36 -5.04
N MET A 214 -0.22 -10.42 -4.65
CA MET A 214 -0.10 -9.10 -5.27
C MET A 214 1.24 -9.00 -6.00
N ASP A 215 1.20 -8.53 -7.24
CA ASP A 215 2.38 -8.20 -8.02
C ASP A 215 2.87 -6.78 -7.69
N VAL A 216 4.18 -6.59 -7.66
CA VAL A 216 4.84 -5.33 -7.30
C VAL A 216 4.41 -4.20 -8.24
N LYS A 217 4.27 -4.49 -9.54
CA LYS A 217 3.85 -3.49 -10.55
C LYS A 217 2.43 -2.99 -10.28
N THR A 218 1.51 -3.91 -9.97
CA THR A 218 0.10 -3.59 -9.68
C THR A 218 -0.02 -2.84 -8.35
N TRP A 219 0.73 -3.26 -7.33
CA TRP A 219 0.79 -2.60 -6.02
C TRP A 219 1.28 -1.15 -6.14
N SER A 220 2.43 -0.95 -6.80
CA SER A 220 2.99 0.38 -7.05
C SER A 220 2.04 1.27 -7.86
N LYS A 221 1.48 0.77 -8.98
CA LYS A 221 0.56 1.54 -9.84
C LYS A 221 -0.66 2.01 -9.04
N SER A 222 -1.32 1.08 -8.33
CA SER A 222 -2.54 1.40 -7.56
C SER A 222 -2.27 2.33 -6.37
N ASN A 223 -1.12 2.21 -5.71
CA ASN A 223 -0.73 3.12 -4.62
C ASN A 223 -0.46 4.54 -5.14
N ARG A 224 0.24 4.70 -6.27
CA ARG A 224 0.47 6.01 -6.91
C ARG A 224 -0.83 6.66 -7.39
N MET A 225 -1.74 5.86 -7.95
CA MET A 225 -3.10 6.32 -8.27
C MET A 225 -3.85 6.80 -7.03
N MET A 226 -3.70 6.14 -5.89
CA MET A 226 -4.35 6.55 -4.65
C MET A 226 -3.76 7.84 -4.08
N LEU A 227 -2.44 8.03 -4.15
CA LEU A 227 -1.79 9.30 -3.81
C LEU A 227 -2.30 10.44 -4.70
N THR A 228 -2.36 10.18 -6.01
CA THR A 228 -2.90 11.13 -7.00
C THR A 228 -4.36 11.47 -6.69
N LEU A 229 -5.19 10.48 -6.33
CA LEU A 229 -6.58 10.72 -5.93
C LEU A 229 -6.67 11.60 -4.67
N LYS A 230 -5.79 11.41 -3.68
CA LYS A 230 -5.72 12.25 -2.48
C LYS A 230 -5.28 13.67 -2.78
N MET A 231 -4.33 13.83 -3.70
CA MET A 231 -3.92 15.13 -4.22
C MET A 231 -5.08 15.82 -4.96
N LEU A 232 -5.74 15.16 -5.91
CA LEU A 232 -6.86 15.73 -6.65
C LEU A 232 -8.03 16.14 -5.74
N GLN A 233 -8.26 15.40 -4.65
CA GLN A 233 -9.25 15.76 -3.62
C GLN A 233 -8.82 16.93 -2.72
N GLY A 234 -7.59 17.42 -2.82
CA GLY A 234 -7.06 18.50 -1.97
C GLY A 234 -6.79 18.06 -0.51
N ARG A 235 -6.58 16.77 -0.29
CA ARG A 235 -6.43 16.14 1.04
C ARG A 235 -4.98 15.75 1.39
N LEU A 236 -4.04 16.04 0.49
CA LEU A 236 -2.61 15.82 0.70
C LEU A 236 -1.99 17.05 1.38
N GLN A 237 -1.26 16.84 2.46
CA GLN A 237 -0.46 17.86 3.14
C GLN A 237 0.99 17.41 3.17
N VAL A 238 1.90 18.28 2.72
CA VAL A 238 3.34 18.05 2.86
C VAL A 238 3.84 18.81 4.07
N VAL A 239 4.61 18.15 4.93
CA VAL A 239 5.16 18.74 6.16
C VAL A 239 6.67 18.55 6.16
N GLU A 240 7.41 19.52 6.68
CA GLU A 240 8.88 19.43 6.73
C GLU A 240 9.35 18.24 7.57
N ARG A 241 8.71 18.01 8.73
CA ARG A 241 9.09 17.03 9.74
C ARG A 241 7.87 16.52 10.50
N LEU A 242 7.95 15.31 11.03
CA LEU A 242 7.01 14.77 12.02
C LEU A 242 7.79 14.38 13.27
N THR A 243 8.13 15.38 14.08
CA THR A 243 8.90 15.19 15.33
C THR A 243 8.16 15.81 16.49
N LEU A 244 8.22 15.18 17.66
CA LEU A 244 7.66 15.71 18.91
C LEU A 244 8.78 16.15 19.85
N SER A 245 8.52 17.18 20.66
CA SER A 245 9.48 17.61 21.69
C SER A 245 9.68 16.53 22.76
N GLU A 246 8.60 15.83 23.10
CA GLU A 246 8.59 14.72 24.03
C GLU A 246 7.86 13.51 23.42
N PRO A 247 8.24 12.28 23.77
CA PRO A 247 7.60 11.05 23.29
C PRO A 247 6.27 10.77 24.02
N THR A 248 5.49 11.82 24.33
CA THR A 248 4.23 11.72 25.08
C THR A 248 3.02 11.92 24.18
N GLN A 249 1.91 11.28 24.53
CA GLN A 249 0.65 11.40 23.78
C GLN A 249 0.07 12.82 23.86
N GLU A 250 0.30 13.53 24.96
CA GLU A 250 -0.16 14.92 25.13
C GLU A 250 0.54 15.86 24.16
N CYS A 251 1.85 15.69 23.95
CA CYS A 251 2.59 16.44 22.93
C CYS A 251 2.05 16.15 21.53
N TYR A 252 1.76 14.89 21.21
CA TYR A 252 1.12 14.50 19.94
C TYR A 252 -0.24 15.17 19.74
N LEU A 253 -1.11 15.16 20.76
CA LEU A 253 -2.43 15.81 20.69
C LEU A 253 -2.32 17.33 20.61
N GLY A 254 -1.33 17.93 21.28
CA GLY A 254 -0.98 19.34 21.15
C GLY A 254 -0.59 19.68 19.71
N LEU A 255 0.29 18.89 19.09
CA LEU A 255 0.65 19.04 17.68
C LEU A 255 -0.57 18.87 16.77
N CYS A 256 -1.39 17.84 16.97
CA CYS A 256 -2.60 17.63 16.17
C CYS A 256 -3.57 18.80 16.26
N ARG A 257 -3.70 19.41 17.46
CA ARG A 257 -4.54 20.60 17.66
C ARG A 257 -3.99 21.80 16.90
N THR A 258 -2.68 22.06 16.98
CA THR A 258 -2.01 23.15 16.24
C THR A 258 -2.16 22.98 14.73
N MET A 259 -1.92 21.77 14.22
CA MET A 259 -2.01 21.44 12.79
C MET A 259 -3.44 21.23 12.27
N SER A 260 -4.45 21.41 13.14
CA SER A 260 -5.87 21.19 12.82
C SER A 260 -6.13 19.80 12.22
N TRP A 261 -5.52 18.78 12.81
CA TRP A 261 -5.67 17.37 12.47
C TRP A 261 -6.77 16.73 13.33
N ASP A 262 -7.92 16.44 12.71
CA ASP A 262 -9.03 15.76 13.41
C ASP A 262 -8.81 14.24 13.48
N VAL A 263 -8.09 13.80 14.51
CA VAL A 263 -7.74 12.40 14.77
C VAL A 263 -8.79 11.64 15.60
N ARG A 264 -9.97 12.21 15.85
CA ARG A 264 -11.05 11.53 16.60
C ARG A 264 -11.63 10.35 15.81
N HIS A 265 -12.24 9.38 16.51
CA HIS A 265 -12.92 8.23 15.88
C HIS A 265 -14.00 8.61 14.88
N THR A 266 -14.74 9.68 15.14
CA THR A 266 -15.82 10.23 14.28
C THR A 266 -15.35 11.40 13.41
N GLY A 267 -14.08 11.80 13.57
CA GLY A 267 -13.44 12.83 12.77
C GLY A 267 -13.11 12.35 11.36
N GLY A 268 -12.35 13.17 10.63
CA GLY A 268 -11.83 12.82 9.31
C GLY A 268 -10.77 11.72 9.37
N GLY A 269 -9.94 11.73 10.41
CA GLY A 269 -8.78 10.86 10.57
C GLY A 269 -7.60 11.26 9.68
N VAL A 270 -6.40 10.87 10.11
CA VAL A 270 -5.13 11.26 9.46
C VAL A 270 -4.21 10.06 9.24
N LEU A 271 -3.69 9.94 8.01
CA LEU A 271 -2.69 8.95 7.63
C LEU A 271 -1.33 9.65 7.50
N PHE A 272 -0.35 9.22 8.30
CA PHE A 272 0.99 9.80 8.35
C PHE A 272 1.98 8.91 7.61
N MET A 273 2.72 9.47 6.66
CA MET A 273 3.87 8.85 6.03
C MET A 273 5.14 9.57 6.50
N ASP A 274 5.74 8.99 7.54
CA ASP A 274 6.97 9.51 8.13
C ASP A 274 8.19 8.86 7.47
N GLY A 275 9.06 9.69 6.91
CA GLY A 275 10.32 9.32 6.28
C GLY A 275 11.44 10.31 6.59
N GLY A 276 11.31 11.07 7.68
CA GLY A 276 12.30 12.07 8.09
C GLY A 276 12.17 13.43 7.39
N SER A 277 13.16 14.29 7.63
CA SER A 277 13.19 15.64 7.06
C SER A 277 13.79 15.65 5.66
N ARG A 278 13.69 16.78 4.94
CA ARG A 278 14.34 16.96 3.64
C ARG A 278 15.84 16.67 3.64
N ILE A 279 16.56 17.15 4.65
CA ILE A 279 18.02 17.01 4.75
C ILE A 279 18.42 15.69 5.41
N THR A 280 17.57 15.19 6.31
CA THR A 280 17.84 13.97 7.08
C THR A 280 16.71 12.95 6.88
N PRO A 281 16.60 12.37 5.67
CA PRO A 281 15.61 11.35 5.39
C PRO A 281 15.99 10.02 6.06
N SER A 282 14.98 9.28 6.52
CA SER A 282 15.15 8.04 7.28
C SER A 282 14.10 7.01 6.86
N ILE A 283 14.51 5.75 6.75
CA ILE A 283 13.60 4.62 6.51
C ILE A 283 12.81 4.28 7.80
N GLU A 284 13.40 4.58 8.94
CA GLU A 284 12.78 4.44 10.26
C GLU A 284 11.98 5.68 10.67
N PHE A 285 10.87 5.44 11.36
CA PHE A 285 10.05 6.48 11.94
C PHE A 285 10.82 7.28 13.00
N ASP A 286 10.49 8.56 13.14
CA ASP A 286 10.93 9.36 14.27
C ASP A 286 10.47 8.70 15.57
N ARG A 287 11.41 8.55 16.51
CA ARG A 287 11.16 7.81 17.74
C ARG A 287 10.10 8.48 18.60
N SER A 288 10.19 9.80 18.75
CA SER A 288 9.28 10.56 19.62
C SER A 288 7.88 10.60 19.03
N PHE A 289 7.77 10.91 17.73
CA PHE A 289 6.49 10.89 17.03
C PHE A 289 5.84 9.51 17.01
N PHE A 290 6.60 8.45 16.74
CA PHE A 290 6.08 7.08 16.76
C PHE A 290 5.47 6.72 18.13
N PHE A 291 6.18 6.98 19.23
CA PHE A 291 5.64 6.71 20.58
C PHE A 291 4.46 7.59 20.96
N GLY A 292 4.49 8.89 20.61
CA GLY A 292 3.37 9.80 20.88
C GLY A 292 2.13 9.50 20.04
N SER A 293 2.28 8.89 18.86
CA SER A 293 1.19 8.63 17.91
C SER A 293 0.24 7.50 18.33
N PHE A 294 0.58 6.72 19.37
CA PHE A 294 -0.29 5.66 19.92
C PHE A 294 -1.48 6.24 20.68
N PHE A 295 -2.43 6.77 19.93
CA PHE A 295 -3.65 7.41 20.43
C PHE A 295 -4.87 6.57 20.06
N ASN A 296 -5.85 6.51 20.96
CA ASN A 296 -7.14 5.86 20.70
C ASN A 296 -8.04 6.76 19.84
N GLY A 297 -7.71 6.86 18.55
CA GLY A 297 -8.44 7.64 17.57
C GLY A 297 -8.36 7.03 16.17
N ARG A 298 -8.67 7.84 15.16
CA ARG A 298 -8.53 7.48 13.75
C ARG A 298 -7.26 8.10 13.18
N ASN A 299 -6.13 7.58 13.59
CA ASN A 299 -4.82 7.95 13.10
C ASN A 299 -4.00 6.70 12.77
N LYS A 300 -3.19 6.77 11.71
CA LYS A 300 -2.33 5.65 11.32
C LYS A 300 -1.01 6.15 10.76
N VAL A 301 0.09 5.52 11.18
CA VAL A 301 1.43 5.76 10.64
C VAL A 301 1.79 4.63 9.67
N VAL A 302 2.29 4.98 8.49
CA VAL A 302 2.71 4.05 7.43
C VAL A 302 4.12 4.35 6.96
N ARG A 303 4.78 3.31 6.44
CA ARG A 303 6.16 3.37 5.94
C ARG A 303 6.26 4.23 4.66
N PRO A 304 7.39 4.92 4.44
CA PRO A 304 7.61 5.81 3.30
C PRO A 304 7.99 5.04 2.02
N THR A 305 7.15 4.10 1.60
CA THR A 305 7.34 3.28 0.39
C THR A 305 6.00 2.89 -0.23
N LEU A 306 5.94 2.86 -1.55
CA LEU A 306 4.80 2.40 -2.34
C LEU A 306 5.07 1.06 -3.01
N LEU A 307 6.31 0.57 -2.96
CA LEU A 307 6.68 -0.77 -3.39
C LEU A 307 6.28 -1.83 -2.35
N CYS A 308 6.38 -3.08 -2.78
CA CYS A 308 6.33 -4.23 -1.90
C CYS A 308 7.36 -5.26 -2.36
N ASP A 309 7.84 -6.07 -1.43
CA ASP A 309 8.70 -7.21 -1.76
C ASP A 309 7.96 -8.19 -2.66
N GLU A 310 8.72 -8.90 -3.50
CA GLU A 310 8.16 -9.97 -4.32
C GLU A 310 7.57 -11.08 -3.45
N GLN A 311 6.31 -11.42 -3.73
CA GLN A 311 5.60 -12.43 -2.96
C GLN A 311 5.90 -13.83 -3.48
N TYR A 312 6.25 -14.74 -2.56
CA TYR A 312 6.58 -16.13 -2.90
C TYR A 312 5.71 -17.14 -2.13
N ASP A 313 5.52 -18.33 -2.69
CA ASP A 313 4.86 -19.46 -2.03
C ASP A 313 5.71 -20.73 -2.12
N TYR A 314 6.48 -21.00 -1.06
CA TYR A 314 7.28 -22.22 -0.96
C TYR A 314 6.44 -23.50 -0.75
N ASN A 315 5.12 -23.40 -0.56
CA ASN A 315 4.22 -24.54 -0.33
C ASN A 315 3.11 -24.63 -1.38
N LYS A 316 3.41 -24.24 -2.62
CA LYS A 316 2.44 -24.17 -3.73
C LYS A 316 1.71 -25.50 -4.00
N THR A 317 2.39 -26.63 -3.86
CA THR A 317 1.87 -27.99 -4.13
C THR A 317 1.46 -28.76 -2.86
N ALA A 318 1.38 -28.11 -1.70
CA ALA A 318 1.10 -28.75 -0.42
C ALA A 318 2.12 -29.85 -0.02
N SER A 319 3.37 -29.73 -0.45
CA SER A 319 4.48 -30.62 -0.03
C SER A 319 4.66 -30.63 1.49
N LYS A 320 4.43 -29.49 2.15
CA LYS A 320 4.41 -29.36 3.61
C LYS A 320 2.98 -29.50 4.13
N GLN A 321 2.52 -30.73 4.34
CA GLN A 321 1.16 -31.04 4.82
C GLN A 321 0.82 -30.42 6.20
N ARG A 322 1.84 -30.21 7.05
CA ARG A 322 1.68 -29.61 8.39
C ARG A 322 1.54 -28.09 8.41
N MET A 323 1.50 -27.42 7.25
CA MET A 323 1.33 -25.97 7.15
C MET A 323 -0.04 -25.54 7.68
N LYS A 324 -0.06 -24.59 8.63
CA LYS A 324 -1.29 -24.10 9.29
C LYS A 324 -1.79 -22.74 8.76
N GLY A 325 -1.10 -22.13 7.81
CA GLY A 325 -1.50 -20.88 7.17
C GLY A 325 -2.26 -21.10 5.85
N PRO A 326 -2.94 -20.07 5.31
CA PRO A 326 -3.66 -20.15 4.05
C PRO A 326 -2.74 -20.50 2.87
N LYS A 327 -3.35 -20.98 1.78
CA LYS A 327 -2.69 -21.15 0.49
C LYS A 327 -2.33 -19.79 -0.10
N GLY A 328 -1.36 -19.74 -1.01
CA GLY A 328 -0.88 -18.49 -1.60
C GLY A 328 0.38 -17.95 -0.91
N PRO A 329 0.68 -16.65 -1.03
CA PRO A 329 1.98 -16.10 -0.66
C PRO A 329 2.24 -16.24 0.85
N LYS A 330 3.51 -16.47 1.19
CA LYS A 330 3.98 -16.58 2.58
C LYS A 330 4.65 -15.29 3.07
N ASN A 331 4.85 -14.32 2.18
CA ASN A 331 5.26 -12.96 2.49
C ASN A 331 4.15 -11.97 2.10
N PRO A 332 3.05 -11.85 2.88
CA PRO A 332 2.03 -10.84 2.62
C PRO A 332 2.53 -9.44 2.96
N ILE A 333 2.00 -8.43 2.24
CA ILE A 333 2.33 -7.02 2.48
C ILE A 333 2.10 -6.65 3.95
N PRO A 334 3.06 -6.04 4.69
CA PRO A 334 2.87 -5.67 6.09
C PRO A 334 1.72 -4.67 6.34
N ILE A 335 1.14 -4.68 7.56
CA ILE A 335 -0.02 -3.86 7.95
C ILE A 335 0.25 -2.35 7.90
N ASN A 336 1.50 -1.94 8.13
CA ASN A 336 1.96 -0.55 8.15
C ASN A 336 2.43 -0.04 6.78
N ARG A 337 2.10 -0.74 5.68
CA ARG A 337 2.31 -0.21 4.32
C ARG A 337 1.13 0.66 3.90
N PHE A 338 1.42 1.68 3.11
CA PHE A 338 0.38 2.49 2.47
C PHE A 338 -0.50 1.62 1.57
N ASN A 339 -1.82 1.84 1.58
CA ASN A 339 -2.79 1.07 0.80
C ASN A 339 -4.09 1.86 0.61
N VAL A 340 -4.92 1.41 -0.33
CA VAL A 340 -6.18 2.09 -0.68
C VAL A 340 -7.20 2.09 0.46
N PHE A 341 -7.29 1.00 1.23
CA PHE A 341 -8.26 0.93 2.32
C PHE A 341 -8.00 2.00 3.38
N ASP A 342 -6.78 2.06 3.92
CA ASP A 342 -6.43 3.02 4.96
C ASP A 342 -6.48 4.45 4.43
N ALA A 343 -6.02 4.68 3.20
CA ALA A 343 -6.11 5.99 2.60
C ALA A 343 -7.57 6.41 2.36
N MET A 344 -8.51 5.51 2.08
CA MET A 344 -9.94 5.87 2.01
C MET A 344 -10.58 6.11 3.39
N GLN A 345 -10.14 5.39 4.43
CA GLN A 345 -10.67 5.54 5.79
C GLN A 345 -10.18 6.80 6.52
N HIS A 346 -8.99 7.27 6.19
CA HIS A 346 -8.40 8.50 6.75
C HIS A 346 -8.55 9.61 5.72
N GLU A 347 -9.17 10.71 6.12
CA GLU A 347 -9.44 11.82 5.23
C GLU A 347 -8.14 12.47 4.75
N ARG A 348 -7.31 12.95 5.68
CA ARG A 348 -6.08 13.69 5.38
C ARG A 348 -4.89 12.75 5.28
N LEU A 349 -4.06 12.98 4.26
CA LEU A 349 -2.78 12.28 4.08
C LEU A 349 -1.65 13.28 4.31
N VAL A 350 -0.81 13.00 5.30
CA VAL A 350 0.35 13.81 5.66
C VAL A 350 1.61 13.08 5.22
N ILE A 351 2.43 13.71 4.38
CA ILE A 351 3.69 13.14 3.88
C ILE A 351 4.83 14.09 4.23
N THR A 352 5.93 13.52 4.72
CA THR A 352 7.15 14.28 5.01
C THR A 352 8.03 14.46 3.78
N GLU A 353 8.84 15.51 3.73
CA GLU A 353 9.78 15.70 2.61
C GLU A 353 10.77 14.54 2.45
N GLY A 354 11.22 13.93 3.55
CA GLY A 354 12.09 12.74 3.50
C GLY A 354 11.37 11.50 2.97
N ALA A 355 10.06 11.39 3.16
CA ALA A 355 9.26 10.35 2.51
C ALA A 355 9.15 10.61 1.01
N ILE A 356 8.90 11.86 0.56
CA ILE A 356 8.87 12.21 -0.87
C ILE A 356 10.18 11.83 -1.55
N MET A 357 11.32 12.16 -0.94
CA MET A 357 12.64 11.79 -1.47
C MET A 357 12.80 10.27 -1.63
N GLN A 358 12.39 9.49 -0.63
CA GLN A 358 12.44 8.01 -0.70
C GLN A 358 11.55 7.46 -1.81
N LEU A 359 10.35 8.02 -1.99
CA LEU A 359 9.44 7.64 -3.06
C LEU A 359 10.01 7.96 -4.45
N GLU A 360 10.63 9.13 -4.60
CA GLU A 360 11.28 9.54 -5.86
C GLU A 360 12.48 8.64 -6.19
N GLU A 361 13.29 8.28 -5.19
CA GLU A 361 14.44 7.38 -5.34
C GLU A 361 14.00 5.97 -5.76
N GLU A 362 13.10 5.34 -4.99
CA GLU A 362 12.66 3.96 -5.27
C GLU A 362 11.89 3.86 -6.60
N MET A 363 11.22 4.94 -7.03
CA MET A 363 10.47 4.95 -8.29
C MET A 363 11.31 5.33 -9.50
N TYR A 364 12.54 5.85 -9.30
CA TYR A 364 13.35 6.40 -10.38
C TYR A 364 13.64 5.37 -11.46
N GLU A 365 14.21 4.23 -11.07
CA GLU A 365 14.50 3.14 -11.98
C GLU A 365 13.23 2.62 -12.67
N HIS A 366 12.14 2.45 -11.91
CA HIS A 366 10.87 1.95 -12.44
C HIS A 366 10.28 2.88 -13.50
N LYS A 367 10.32 4.21 -13.31
CA LYS A 367 9.82 5.15 -14.32
C LYS A 367 10.70 5.15 -15.56
N LEU A 368 12.03 5.04 -15.42
CA LEU A 368 12.95 4.99 -16.57
C LEU A 368 12.77 3.72 -17.39
N HIS A 369 12.53 2.57 -16.75
CA HIS A 369 12.22 1.31 -17.44
C HIS A 369 10.90 1.33 -18.21
N LEU A 370 9.93 2.15 -17.78
CA LEU A 370 8.65 2.32 -18.48
C LEU A 370 8.75 3.24 -19.70
N LEU A 371 9.86 3.97 -19.88
CA LEU A 371 10.04 4.84 -21.03
C LEU A 371 10.29 4.02 -22.30
N PRO A 372 9.75 4.46 -23.45
CA PRO A 372 10.03 3.81 -24.71
C PRO A 372 11.50 3.96 -25.09
N PRO A 373 12.06 3.03 -25.89
CA PRO A 373 13.50 2.99 -26.18
C PRO A 373 14.05 4.28 -26.81
N HIS A 374 13.28 4.94 -27.67
CA HIS A 374 13.70 6.19 -28.31
C HIS A 374 13.84 7.38 -27.34
N ILE A 375 13.09 7.40 -26.22
CA ILE A 375 13.27 8.37 -25.14
C ILE A 375 14.37 7.91 -24.19
N ARG A 376 14.44 6.62 -23.91
CA ARG A 376 15.46 6.05 -23.02
C ARG A 376 16.88 6.33 -23.52
N ASN A 377 17.11 6.30 -24.83
CA ASN A 377 18.40 6.64 -25.43
C ASN A 377 18.78 8.12 -25.25
N GLN A 378 17.81 9.01 -25.04
CA GLN A 378 18.04 10.45 -24.78
C GLN A 378 18.31 10.75 -23.31
N LEU A 379 18.16 9.78 -22.40
CA LEU A 379 18.35 10.02 -20.96
C LEU A 379 19.79 10.41 -20.60
N PRO A 380 20.84 9.73 -21.11
CA PRO A 380 22.22 10.16 -20.86
C PRO A 380 22.50 11.54 -21.44
N GLU A 381 21.99 11.83 -22.65
CA GLU A 381 22.16 13.14 -23.31
C GLU A 381 21.57 14.30 -22.49
N ARG A 382 20.55 14.03 -21.68
CA ARG A 382 19.88 15.01 -20.81
C ARG A 382 20.40 15.02 -19.37
N GLY A 383 21.42 14.23 -19.05
CA GLY A 383 21.97 14.12 -17.69
C GLY A 383 21.05 13.39 -16.70
N TYR A 384 20.13 12.54 -17.19
CA TYR A 384 19.18 11.81 -16.34
C TYR A 384 19.74 10.43 -15.91
N LEU A 385 20.90 10.03 -16.43
CA LEU A 385 21.58 8.78 -16.09
C LEU A 385 23.01 9.02 -15.57
N ASP A 386 23.28 10.22 -15.05
CA ASP A 386 24.57 10.54 -14.44
C ASP A 386 24.79 9.65 -13.23
N SER A 387 25.83 8.81 -13.28
CA SER A 387 26.09 7.81 -12.26
C SER A 387 27.21 8.26 -11.31
N GLU A 388 26.88 8.40 -10.03
CA GLU A 388 27.86 8.70 -8.99
C GLU A 388 28.93 7.60 -8.86
N THR A 389 28.59 6.35 -9.20
CA THR A 389 29.53 5.21 -9.17
C THR A 389 30.58 5.26 -10.28
N LEU A 390 30.27 5.92 -11.40
CA LEU A 390 31.20 6.11 -12.52
C LEU A 390 31.98 7.43 -12.40
N GLY A 391 31.64 8.27 -11.42
CA GLY A 391 32.26 9.58 -11.21
C GLY A 391 31.67 10.69 -12.09
N ASP A 392 30.52 10.48 -12.74
CA ASP A 392 29.87 11.47 -13.58
C ASP A 392 29.33 12.66 -12.76
N CYS A 393 28.89 12.38 -11.53
CA CYS A 393 28.31 13.36 -10.62
C CYS A 393 28.71 13.09 -9.16
N VAL A 394 28.49 14.09 -8.30
CA VAL A 394 28.69 13.97 -6.84
C VAL A 394 27.62 13.04 -6.25
N PRO A 395 27.94 12.24 -5.21
CA PRO A 395 26.96 11.37 -4.59
C PRO A 395 25.67 12.09 -4.20
N SER A 396 24.56 11.51 -4.63
CA SER A 396 23.21 12.01 -4.38
C SER A 396 22.82 11.85 -2.91
N LEU A 397 21.86 12.67 -2.45
CA LEU A 397 21.35 12.57 -1.09
C LEU A 397 20.65 11.22 -0.89
N ARG A 398 21.05 10.49 0.15
CA ARG A 398 20.47 9.20 0.54
C ARG A 398 19.86 9.28 1.93
N THR A 399 19.11 8.24 2.31
CA THR A 399 18.67 8.11 3.71
C THR A 399 19.84 7.84 4.63
N ILE A 400 19.70 8.17 5.92
CA ILE A 400 20.73 7.95 6.94
C ILE A 400 21.25 6.51 6.91
N GLN A 401 20.36 5.53 6.80
CA GLN A 401 20.72 4.11 6.78
C GLN A 401 21.50 3.74 5.51
N MET A 402 21.09 4.24 4.35
CA MET A 402 21.75 3.96 3.07
C MET A 402 23.10 4.67 2.93
N GLU A 403 23.23 5.88 3.48
CA GLU A 403 24.51 6.59 3.54
C GLU A 403 25.49 5.89 4.49
N ALA A 404 25.02 5.45 5.66
CA ALA A 404 25.82 4.67 6.59
C ALA A 404 26.32 3.37 5.95
N ALA A 405 25.45 2.62 5.26
CA ALA A 405 25.81 1.41 4.55
C ALA A 405 26.85 1.66 3.45
N ALA A 406 26.71 2.75 2.69
CA ALA A 406 27.67 3.11 1.64
C ALA A 406 29.05 3.47 2.19
N ARG A 407 29.10 4.19 3.31
CA ARG A 407 30.37 4.49 4.01
C ARG A 407 31.01 3.22 4.58
N THR A 408 30.21 2.27 5.07
CA THR A 408 30.71 0.96 5.50
C THR A 408 31.29 0.17 4.33
N GLU A 409 30.58 0.13 3.19
CA GLU A 409 31.06 -0.51 1.96
C GLU A 409 32.38 0.11 1.47
N GLU A 410 32.49 1.44 1.45
CA GLU A 410 33.71 2.16 1.09
C GLU A 410 34.89 1.77 1.99
N MET A 411 34.67 1.70 3.31
CA MET A 411 35.69 1.29 4.27
C MET A 411 36.10 -0.18 4.09
N GLU A 412 35.13 -1.07 3.88
CA GLU A 412 35.37 -2.51 3.72
C GLU A 412 36.02 -2.85 2.37
N SER A 413 35.83 -2.02 1.34
CA SER A 413 36.38 -2.25 -0.01
C SER A 413 37.90 -2.49 -0.03
N GLY A 414 38.64 -1.85 0.88
CA GLY A 414 40.10 -1.98 1.00
C GLY A 414 40.59 -3.38 1.35
N MET A 415 39.77 -4.21 2.02
CA MET A 415 40.20 -5.55 2.44
C MET A 415 40.30 -6.54 1.28
N TYR A 416 39.59 -6.30 0.18
CA TYR A 416 39.51 -7.22 -0.95
C TYR A 416 40.69 -7.15 -1.93
N GLN A 417 41.58 -6.15 -1.80
CA GLN A 417 42.64 -5.90 -2.79
C GLN A 417 43.63 -7.06 -2.98
N LYS A 418 43.81 -7.91 -1.97
CA LYS A 418 44.79 -9.00 -1.98
C LYS A 418 44.23 -10.34 -2.44
N PHE A 419 42.91 -10.46 -2.57
CA PHE A 419 42.28 -11.75 -2.84
C PHE A 419 41.84 -11.87 -4.31
N VAL A 420 41.88 -13.09 -4.84
CA VAL A 420 41.47 -13.39 -6.23
C VAL A 420 39.96 -13.23 -6.40
N ASP A 421 39.18 -13.44 -5.34
CA ASP A 421 37.73 -13.30 -5.28
C ASP A 421 37.29 -11.85 -4.97
N ASN A 422 38.10 -10.85 -5.34
CA ASN A 422 37.76 -9.45 -5.16
C ASN A 422 36.47 -9.07 -5.94
N PRO A 423 35.36 -8.73 -5.25
CA PRO A 423 34.09 -8.44 -5.92
C PRO A 423 34.13 -7.16 -6.77
N TYR A 424 35.05 -6.24 -6.50
CA TYR A 424 35.19 -4.97 -7.23
C TYR A 424 36.07 -5.09 -8.48
N GLN A 425 36.90 -6.14 -8.57
CA GLN A 425 37.80 -6.43 -9.70
C GLN A 425 37.80 -7.92 -10.04
N LEU A 426 36.60 -8.44 -10.36
CA LEU A 426 36.42 -9.85 -10.71
C LEU A 426 37.17 -10.21 -11.99
N TRP A 427 37.80 -11.39 -11.99
CA TRP A 427 38.46 -11.99 -13.15
C TRP A 427 39.44 -11.04 -13.87
N LYS A 428 40.21 -10.27 -13.09
CA LYS A 428 41.22 -9.34 -13.62
C LYS A 428 42.21 -10.00 -14.57
N ASP A 429 42.50 -11.27 -14.34
CA ASP A 429 43.52 -12.04 -15.05
C ASP A 429 42.98 -12.67 -16.36
N GLU A 430 41.68 -12.56 -16.62
CA GLU A 430 40.98 -13.20 -17.76
C GLU A 430 41.59 -12.82 -19.11
N ALA A 431 41.95 -11.54 -19.28
CA ALA A 431 42.56 -11.04 -20.51
C ALA A 431 43.96 -11.61 -20.78
N HIS A 432 44.65 -12.12 -19.76
CA HIS A 432 46.00 -12.66 -19.83
C HIS A 432 46.05 -14.18 -19.70
N ALA A 433 44.90 -14.82 -19.51
CA ALA A 433 44.79 -16.25 -19.36
C ALA A 433 44.80 -16.98 -20.71
N SER A 434 45.38 -18.18 -20.72
CA SER A 434 45.28 -19.14 -21.82
C SER A 434 44.39 -20.31 -21.42
N TYR A 435 43.48 -20.72 -22.30
CA TYR A 435 42.60 -21.87 -22.08
C TYR A 435 43.10 -23.06 -22.87
N SER A 436 43.29 -24.20 -22.21
CA SER A 436 43.62 -25.46 -22.87
C SER A 436 42.53 -26.49 -22.66
N VAL A 437 42.24 -27.24 -23.70
CA VAL A 437 41.30 -28.37 -23.65
C VAL A 437 42.12 -29.63 -23.35
N ASP A 438 41.93 -30.20 -22.17
CA ASP A 438 42.53 -31.49 -21.83
C ASP A 438 41.55 -32.60 -22.22
N ALA A 439 41.85 -33.30 -23.31
CA ALA A 439 41.03 -34.38 -23.83
C ALA A 439 41.05 -35.64 -22.97
N ALA A 440 42.09 -35.84 -22.14
CA ALA A 440 42.17 -37.00 -21.25
C ALA A 440 41.28 -36.81 -20.02
N GLU A 441 41.24 -35.59 -19.47
CA GLU A 441 40.35 -35.23 -18.36
C GLU A 441 38.94 -34.81 -18.82
N GLY A 442 38.76 -34.50 -20.11
CA GLY A 442 37.49 -34.00 -20.66
C GLY A 442 37.12 -32.61 -20.12
N THR A 443 38.10 -31.80 -19.73
CA THR A 443 37.89 -30.48 -19.10
C THR A 443 38.57 -29.36 -19.88
N ILE A 444 38.04 -28.14 -19.72
CA ILE A 444 38.70 -26.90 -20.15
C ILE A 444 39.35 -26.29 -18.92
N GLN A 445 40.64 -26.01 -19.00
CA GLN A 445 41.43 -25.48 -17.89
C GLN A 445 42.01 -24.12 -18.24
N GLN A 446 42.02 -23.22 -17.26
CA GLN A 446 42.61 -21.90 -17.38
C GLN A 446 44.04 -21.92 -16.84
N PHE A 447 44.97 -21.34 -17.58
CA PHE A 447 46.38 -21.21 -17.21
C PHE A 447 46.83 -19.76 -17.25
N ILE A 448 47.58 -19.34 -16.23
CA ILE A 448 48.24 -18.03 -16.14
C ILE A 448 49.72 -18.27 -15.90
N GLY A 449 50.58 -17.77 -16.79
CA GLY A 449 52.04 -18.00 -16.70
C GLY A 449 52.42 -19.50 -16.69
N GLY A 450 51.66 -20.33 -17.41
CA GLY A 450 51.86 -21.79 -17.45
C GLY A 450 51.38 -22.55 -16.21
N LYS A 451 50.78 -21.88 -15.22
CA LYS A 451 50.20 -22.52 -14.03
C LYS A 451 48.68 -22.61 -14.16
N LYS A 452 48.12 -23.76 -13.84
CA LYS A 452 46.67 -23.97 -13.78
C LYS A 452 46.08 -23.04 -12.72
N SER A 453 45.22 -22.11 -13.13
CA SER A 453 44.49 -21.18 -12.26
C SER A 453 43.05 -21.62 -12.02
N SER A 454 42.46 -22.39 -12.96
CA SER A 454 41.10 -22.93 -12.83
C SER A 454 40.98 -23.91 -11.67
N TRP A 455 39.87 -23.85 -10.94
CA TRP A 455 39.55 -24.75 -9.84
C TRP A 455 38.61 -25.89 -10.30
N SER A 456 38.98 -27.14 -10.01
CA SER A 456 38.10 -28.29 -10.22
C SER A 456 37.07 -28.35 -9.09
N MET A 457 35.79 -28.18 -9.41
CA MET A 457 34.72 -28.17 -8.40
C MET A 457 34.64 -29.54 -7.72
N LEU A 458 34.69 -29.55 -6.38
CA LEU A 458 34.54 -30.77 -5.60
C LEU A 458 33.13 -31.32 -5.80
N SER A 459 33.02 -32.60 -6.17
CA SER A 459 31.78 -33.31 -6.47
C SER A 459 31.37 -34.29 -5.37
#